data_AF-A0A847J9X4-F1
#
_entry.id   AF-A0A847J9X4-F1
#
_cell.length_a   1.000
_cell.length_b   1.000
_cell.length_c   1.000
_cell.angle_alpha   90.00
_cell.angle_beta   90.00
_cell.angle_gamma   90.00
#
_symmetry.space_group_name_H-M   'P 1'
#
loop_
_entity.id
_entity.type
_entity.pdbx_description
1 polymer ?
#
loop_
_entity_poly.entity_id
_entity_poly.type
_entity_poly.pdbx_seq_one_letter_code
_entity_poly.pdbx_strand_id
1 'polypeptide(L)'
;LVAMFGSAFGFAVLALTIGVVRFWRGVSPAAGADAATRAAIAAARVPAAAEAAIDVATLRHLGGGHGEGCNEADDRFTLARRRFHHLTAYGFLLCFASTVVATFMHYLLGLDAPYGWASPPVILGTLGGIGLTIGPTGLLWLNLRRDPAQGDPDQRPMDRGFVALLLAVALTGLLLLGLRETRAMPFWLAVHLGTVIALFVTLPYGKFAHAAYRAAALLKHAVEKRLPRRFDLGSD
;
A
#
# COMPACT_ATOMS: atom_id res chain seq x y z
N LEU A 1 -24.88 0.74 6.33
CA LEU A 1 -23.58 0.31 5.76
C LEU A 1 -22.83 1.47 5.08
N VAL A 2 -23.44 2.16 4.11
CA VAL A 2 -22.80 3.30 3.39
C VAL A 2 -22.23 4.37 4.32
N ALA A 3 -23.00 4.88 5.28
CA ALA A 3 -22.52 5.92 6.20
C ALA A 3 -21.33 5.44 7.06
N MET A 4 -21.38 4.20 7.55
CA MET A 4 -20.34 3.62 8.40
C MET A 4 -19.04 3.38 7.63
N PHE A 5 -19.11 2.76 6.45
CA PHE A 5 -17.92 2.52 5.63
C PHE A 5 -17.40 3.81 4.96
N GLY A 6 -18.31 4.66 4.49
CA GLY A 6 -17.98 5.96 3.90
C GLY A 6 -17.29 6.89 4.88
N SER A 7 -17.72 6.93 6.14
CA SER A 7 -17.04 7.71 7.18
C SER A 7 -15.68 7.15 7.54
N ALA A 8 -15.53 5.83 7.72
CA ALA A 8 -14.23 5.20 7.98
C ALA A 8 -13.23 5.41 6.82
N PHE A 9 -13.69 5.23 5.58
CA PHE A 9 -12.88 5.47 4.38
C PHE A 9 -12.52 6.96 4.23
N GLY A 10 -13.51 7.85 4.39
CA GLY A 10 -13.31 9.30 4.33
C GLY A 10 -12.31 9.80 5.38
N PHE A 11 -12.42 9.27 6.61
CA PHE A 11 -11.45 9.52 7.67
C PHE A 11 -10.04 9.08 7.27
N ALA A 12 -9.88 7.85 6.74
CA ALA A 12 -8.58 7.32 6.35
C ALA A 12 -7.94 8.19 5.25
N VAL A 13 -8.70 8.53 4.21
CA VAL A 13 -8.24 9.40 3.11
C VAL A 13 -7.87 10.78 3.62
N LEU A 14 -8.70 11.39 4.47
CA LEU A 14 -8.44 12.71 5.03
C LEU A 14 -7.16 12.72 5.87
N ALA A 15 -7.01 11.77 6.79
CA ALA A 15 -5.85 11.67 7.67
C ALA A 15 -4.55 11.46 6.88
N LEU A 16 -4.55 10.54 5.90
CA LEU A 16 -3.40 10.32 5.02
C LEU A 16 -3.08 11.55 4.17
N THR A 17 -4.11 12.22 3.63
CA THR A 17 -3.93 13.45 2.85
C THR A 17 -3.30 14.55 3.68
N ILE A 18 -3.80 14.80 4.90
CA ILE A 18 -3.22 15.78 5.83
C ILE A 18 -1.77 15.42 6.14
N GLY A 19 -1.49 14.16 6.44
CA GLY A 19 -0.14 13.66 6.69
C GLY A 19 0.81 13.95 5.53
N VAL A 20 0.45 13.50 4.33
CA VAL A 20 1.26 13.69 3.10
C VAL A 20 1.44 15.17 2.79
N VAL A 21 0.41 16.00 2.92
CA VAL A 21 0.51 17.45 2.68
C VAL A 21 1.45 18.10 3.70
N ARG A 22 1.36 17.75 4.98
CA ARG A 22 2.27 18.28 6.01
C ARG A 22 3.71 17.85 5.75
N PHE A 23 3.93 16.58 5.44
CA PHE A 23 5.24 16.04 5.07
C PHE A 23 5.80 16.78 3.84
N TRP A 24 4.99 16.90 2.78
CA TRP A 24 5.40 17.59 1.56
C TRP A 24 5.74 19.05 1.82
N ARG A 25 4.95 19.77 2.62
CA ARG A 25 5.25 21.16 3.00
C ARG A 25 6.59 21.29 3.74
N GLY A 26 6.93 20.32 4.60
CA GLY A 26 8.21 20.31 5.33
C GLY A 26 9.42 19.92 4.47
N VAL A 27 9.22 19.11 3.43
CA VAL A 27 10.33 18.59 2.61
C VAL A 27 10.40 19.19 1.20
N SER A 28 9.45 20.05 0.81
CA SER A 28 9.32 20.55 -0.56
C SER A 28 10.56 21.32 -1.00
N PRO A 29 11.17 20.97 -2.14
CA PRO A 29 12.28 21.73 -2.72
C PRO A 29 11.92 23.17 -3.07
N ALA A 30 10.62 23.51 -3.12
CA ALA A 30 10.13 24.84 -3.45
C ALA A 30 10.14 25.81 -2.25
N ALA A 31 10.25 25.31 -1.02
CA ALA A 31 10.31 26.15 0.18
C ALA A 31 11.65 26.90 0.20
N GLY A 32 11.61 28.23 0.08
CA GLY A 32 12.82 29.07 0.01
C GLY A 32 13.51 29.10 -1.37
N ALA A 33 12.92 28.51 -2.40
CA ALA A 33 13.45 28.54 -3.77
C ALA A 33 13.17 29.89 -4.46
N ASP A 34 14.10 30.38 -5.28
CA ASP A 34 13.89 31.58 -6.11
C ASP A 34 12.89 31.33 -7.25
N ALA A 35 12.51 32.38 -7.98
CA ALA A 35 11.52 32.28 -9.06
C ALA A 35 11.95 31.32 -10.19
N ALA A 36 13.24 31.30 -10.53
CA ALA A 36 13.81 30.44 -11.56
C ALA A 36 13.78 28.95 -11.15
N THR A 37 14.17 28.64 -9.91
CA THR A 37 14.12 27.30 -9.34
C THR A 37 12.68 26.81 -9.21
N ARG A 38 11.72 27.68 -8.85
CA ARG A 38 10.30 27.32 -8.83
C ARG A 38 9.76 26.96 -10.21
N ALA A 39 10.16 27.68 -11.26
CA ALA A 39 9.80 27.36 -12.64
C ALA A 39 10.41 26.01 -13.08
N ALA A 40 11.69 25.77 -12.74
CA ALA A 40 12.35 24.49 -13.01
C ALA A 40 11.69 23.31 -12.28
N ILE A 41 11.29 23.49 -11.00
CA ILE A 41 10.52 22.49 -10.24
C ILE A 41 9.20 22.21 -10.96
N ALA A 42 8.45 23.25 -11.37
CA ALA A 42 7.17 23.09 -12.04
C ALA A 42 7.29 22.29 -13.34
N ALA A 43 8.31 22.59 -14.15
CA ALA A 43 8.62 21.84 -15.37
C ALA A 43 9.01 20.38 -15.09
N ALA A 44 9.75 20.13 -14.00
CA ALA A 44 10.18 18.79 -13.61
C ALA A 44 9.07 17.92 -12.99
N ARG A 45 7.93 18.49 -12.55
CA ARG A 45 6.89 17.77 -11.80
C ARG A 45 6.30 16.58 -12.57
N VAL A 46 5.90 16.81 -13.82
CA VAL A 46 5.25 15.76 -14.63
C VAL A 46 6.19 14.57 -14.87
N PRO A 47 7.41 14.75 -15.39
CA PRO A 47 8.33 13.63 -15.59
C PRO A 47 8.80 13.01 -14.27
N ALA A 48 8.93 13.79 -13.19
CA ALA A 48 9.27 13.26 -11.87
C ALA A 48 8.13 12.41 -11.27
N ALA A 49 6.87 12.82 -11.47
CA ALA A 49 5.71 12.05 -11.03
C ALA A 49 5.60 10.71 -11.78
N ALA A 50 5.89 10.70 -13.08
CA ALA A 50 5.92 9.46 -13.85
C ALA A 50 7.02 8.50 -13.36
N GLU A 51 8.25 8.97 -13.15
CA GLU A 51 9.35 8.13 -12.61
C GLU A 51 9.01 7.62 -11.21
N ALA A 52 8.53 8.49 -10.31
CA ALA A 52 8.16 8.10 -8.96
C ALA A 52 7.01 7.08 -8.95
N ALA A 53 6.02 7.23 -9.82
CA ALA A 53 4.93 6.27 -9.96
C ALA A 53 5.44 4.90 -10.42
N ILE A 54 6.35 4.87 -11.41
CA ILE A 54 7.00 3.62 -11.86
C ILE A 54 7.82 3.00 -10.74
N ASP A 55 8.61 3.78 -10.01
CA ASP A 55 9.45 3.29 -8.92
C ASP A 55 8.62 2.72 -7.75
N VAL A 56 7.48 3.35 -7.44
CA VAL A 56 6.51 2.85 -6.45
C VAL A 56 5.85 1.57 -6.96
N ALA A 57 5.35 1.54 -8.20
CA ALA A 57 4.68 0.37 -8.76
C ALA A 57 5.62 -0.84 -8.86
N THR A 58 6.86 -0.62 -9.29
CA THR A 58 7.88 -1.67 -9.44
C THR A 58 8.58 -2.03 -8.13
N LEU A 59 8.30 -1.30 -7.03
CA LEU A 59 9.00 -1.42 -5.76
C LEU A 59 10.53 -1.44 -5.94
N ARG A 60 11.04 -0.63 -6.88
CA ARG A 60 12.44 -0.68 -7.35
C ARG A 60 13.44 -0.62 -6.21
N HIS A 61 13.16 0.26 -5.25
CA HIS A 61 14.01 0.53 -4.09
C HIS A 61 13.91 -0.55 -2.97
N LEU A 62 13.24 -1.68 -3.21
CA LEU A 62 13.33 -2.87 -2.34
C LEU A 62 14.40 -3.87 -2.82
N GLY A 63 15.02 -3.65 -3.98
CA GLY A 63 16.12 -4.48 -4.48
C GLY A 63 17.50 -4.12 -3.92
N GLY A 64 17.62 -3.14 -3.02
CA GLY A 64 18.93 -2.57 -2.65
C GLY A 64 19.55 -1.75 -3.80
N GLY A 65 20.64 -1.03 -3.52
CA GLY A 65 21.32 -0.19 -4.53
C GLY A 65 21.88 -0.99 -5.72
N HIS A 66 22.15 -2.28 -5.52
CA HIS A 66 22.66 -3.22 -6.52
C HIS A 66 21.57 -4.08 -7.18
N GLY A 67 20.32 -4.05 -6.70
CA GLY A 67 19.18 -4.73 -7.32
C GLY A 67 19.02 -6.21 -6.97
N GLU A 68 19.90 -6.82 -6.18
CA GLU A 68 19.84 -8.25 -5.82
C GLU A 68 18.99 -8.54 -4.56
N GLY A 69 18.50 -7.49 -3.90
CA GLY A 69 17.65 -7.58 -2.72
C GLY A 69 18.42 -7.38 -1.42
N CYS A 70 17.88 -7.93 -0.33
CA CYS A 70 18.47 -7.83 1.00
C CYS A 70 18.70 -9.22 1.57
N ASN A 71 19.62 -9.30 2.53
CA ASN A 71 19.85 -10.50 3.34
C ASN A 71 18.67 -10.68 4.31
N GLU A 72 18.25 -11.93 4.51
CA GLU A 72 17.11 -12.27 5.36
C GLU A 72 17.55 -13.12 6.56
N ALA A 73 17.72 -14.43 6.35
CA ALA A 73 18.15 -15.36 7.39
C ALA A 73 19.65 -15.69 7.31
N ASP A 74 20.24 -15.50 6.13
CA ASP A 74 21.65 -15.74 5.81
C ASP A 74 22.22 -14.53 5.06
N ASP A 75 23.54 -14.54 4.84
CA ASP A 75 24.26 -13.46 4.15
C ASP A 75 23.99 -13.41 2.63
N ARG A 76 23.09 -14.25 2.12
CA ARG A 76 22.74 -14.30 0.71
C ARG A 76 21.69 -13.25 0.37
N PHE A 77 21.97 -12.47 -0.66
CA PHE A 77 20.99 -11.53 -1.19
C PHE A 77 19.77 -12.26 -1.77
N THR A 78 18.57 -11.76 -1.42
CA THR A 78 17.32 -12.30 -1.94
C THR A 78 16.28 -11.22 -2.24
N LEU A 79 15.55 -11.42 -3.34
CA LEU A 79 14.40 -10.62 -3.74
C LEU A 79 13.08 -11.08 -3.09
N ALA A 80 13.12 -12.06 -2.18
CA ALA A 80 11.93 -12.62 -1.53
C ALA A 80 11.05 -11.52 -0.92
N ARG A 81 11.64 -10.60 -0.17
CA ARG A 81 10.93 -9.45 0.43
C ARG A 81 10.21 -8.61 -0.62
N ARG A 82 10.86 -8.29 -1.75
CA ARG A 82 10.26 -7.52 -2.84
C ARG A 82 9.09 -8.26 -3.46
N ARG A 83 9.23 -9.56 -3.72
CA ARG A 83 8.15 -10.41 -4.29
C ARG A 83 6.94 -10.47 -3.36
N PHE A 84 7.14 -10.70 -2.06
CA PHE A 84 6.04 -10.71 -1.10
C PHE A 84 5.38 -9.35 -0.90
N HIS A 85 6.14 -8.25 -1.01
CA HIS A 85 5.55 -6.91 -1.05
C HIS A 85 4.71 -6.68 -2.31
N HIS A 86 5.14 -7.17 -3.48
CA HIS A 86 4.32 -7.09 -4.69
C HIS A 86 3.00 -7.85 -4.54
N LEU A 87 3.04 -9.07 -4.00
CA LEU A 87 1.83 -9.84 -3.72
C LEU A 87 0.91 -9.11 -2.74
N THR A 88 1.47 -8.48 -1.71
CA THR A 88 0.69 -7.70 -0.74
C THR A 88 0.08 -6.45 -1.38
N ALA A 89 0.88 -5.67 -2.10
CA ALA A 89 0.47 -4.40 -2.69
C ALA A 89 -0.55 -4.58 -3.81
N TYR A 90 -0.27 -5.47 -4.77
CA TYR A 90 -1.20 -5.78 -5.84
C TYR A 90 -2.40 -6.58 -5.34
N GLY A 91 -2.22 -7.45 -4.34
CA GLY A 91 -3.32 -8.13 -3.68
C GLY A 91 -4.33 -7.13 -3.09
N PHE A 92 -3.83 -6.15 -2.32
CA PHE A 92 -4.65 -5.07 -1.78
C PHE A 92 -5.33 -4.25 -2.88
N LEU A 93 -4.59 -3.87 -3.92
CA LEU A 93 -5.14 -3.08 -5.04
C LEU A 93 -6.27 -3.81 -5.77
N LEU A 94 -6.13 -5.12 -5.97
CA LEU A 94 -7.17 -5.95 -6.59
C LEU A 94 -8.41 -6.09 -5.70
N CYS A 95 -8.25 -6.27 -4.38
CA CYS A 95 -9.37 -6.25 -3.44
C CYS A 95 -10.07 -4.88 -3.39
N PHE A 96 -9.31 -3.79 -3.42
CA PHE A 96 -9.87 -2.45 -3.49
C PHE A 96 -10.63 -2.24 -4.80
N ALA A 97 -10.05 -2.64 -5.94
CA ALA A 97 -10.70 -2.58 -7.25
C ALA A 97 -11.99 -3.41 -7.28
N SER A 98 -11.99 -4.60 -6.69
CA SER A 98 -13.20 -5.43 -6.51
C SER A 98 -14.31 -4.65 -5.80
N THR A 99 -13.98 -3.96 -4.70
CA THR A 99 -14.93 -3.17 -3.92
C THR A 99 -15.47 -1.97 -4.71
N VAL A 100 -14.60 -1.27 -5.45
CA VAL A 100 -14.99 -0.14 -6.31
C VAL A 100 -15.92 -0.61 -7.43
N VAL A 101 -15.56 -1.70 -8.11
CA VAL A 101 -16.37 -2.26 -9.21
C VAL A 101 -17.70 -2.78 -8.69
N ALA A 102 -17.73 -3.47 -7.54
CA ALA A 102 -18.98 -3.89 -6.90
C ALA A 102 -19.88 -2.69 -6.56
N THR A 103 -19.31 -1.62 -5.99
CA THR A 103 -20.05 -0.40 -5.65
C THR A 103 -20.64 0.25 -6.89
N PHE A 104 -19.87 0.33 -7.97
CA PHE A 104 -20.32 0.84 -9.26
C PHE A 104 -21.44 -0.02 -9.85
N MET A 105 -21.26 -1.34 -9.88
CA MET A 105 -22.27 -2.28 -10.38
C MET A 105 -23.57 -2.19 -9.57
N HIS A 106 -23.50 -2.12 -8.25
CA HIS A 106 -24.67 -2.04 -7.38
C HIS A 106 -25.40 -0.71 -7.52
N TYR A 107 -24.70 0.42 -7.32
CA TYR A 107 -25.36 1.72 -7.22
C TYR A 107 -25.61 2.40 -8.57
N LEU A 108 -24.73 2.19 -9.57
CA LEU A 108 -24.86 2.86 -10.86
C LEU A 108 -25.54 1.99 -11.92
N LEU A 109 -25.31 0.68 -11.89
CA LEU A 109 -25.91 -0.26 -12.84
C LEU A 109 -27.12 -1.02 -12.27
N GLY A 110 -27.43 -0.89 -10.97
CA GLY A 110 -28.53 -1.61 -10.33
C GLY A 110 -28.34 -3.13 -10.28
N LEU A 111 -27.10 -3.61 -10.38
CA LEU A 111 -26.77 -5.02 -10.33
C LEU A 111 -26.49 -5.43 -8.88
N ASP A 112 -27.48 -6.06 -8.26
CA ASP A 112 -27.43 -6.44 -6.85
C ASP A 112 -26.60 -7.70 -6.61
N ALA A 113 -25.93 -7.74 -5.45
CA ALA A 113 -25.25 -8.94 -4.96
C ALA A 113 -26.29 -10.00 -4.52
N PRO A 114 -25.99 -11.31 -4.57
CA PRO A 114 -24.68 -11.92 -4.81
C PRO A 114 -24.26 -11.99 -6.29
N TYR A 115 -23.03 -11.59 -6.59
CA TYR A 115 -22.48 -11.65 -7.95
C TYR A 115 -22.09 -13.08 -8.35
N GLY A 116 -22.23 -13.39 -9.65
CA GLY A 116 -21.79 -14.66 -10.22
C GLY A 116 -20.28 -14.89 -10.06
N TRP A 117 -19.84 -16.16 -10.07
CA TRP A 117 -18.43 -16.53 -9.88
C TRP A 117 -17.48 -15.90 -10.90
N ALA A 118 -17.92 -15.75 -12.15
CA ALA A 118 -17.14 -15.14 -13.22
C ALA A 118 -17.29 -13.60 -13.31
N SER A 119 -17.95 -12.98 -12.33
CA SER A 119 -18.11 -11.52 -12.33
C SER A 119 -16.79 -10.81 -12.01
N PRO A 120 -16.58 -9.59 -12.54
CA PRO A 120 -15.36 -8.83 -12.26
C PRO A 120 -15.08 -8.62 -10.76
N PRO A 121 -16.06 -8.28 -9.89
CA PRO A 121 -15.81 -8.18 -8.45
C PRO A 121 -15.29 -9.46 -7.83
N VAL A 122 -15.85 -10.62 -8.19
CA VAL A 122 -15.45 -11.90 -7.60
C VAL A 122 -14.05 -12.30 -8.06
N ILE A 123 -13.72 -12.15 -9.34
CA ILE A 123 -12.39 -12.48 -9.87
C ILE A 123 -11.31 -11.59 -9.23
N LEU A 124 -11.52 -10.27 -9.24
CA LEU A 124 -10.60 -9.31 -8.64
C LEU A 124 -10.44 -9.56 -7.14
N GLY A 125 -11.55 -9.81 -6.43
CA GLY A 125 -11.54 -10.07 -4.99
C GLY A 125 -10.82 -11.37 -4.64
N THR A 126 -11.00 -12.42 -5.45
CA THR A 126 -10.35 -13.72 -5.24
C THR A 126 -8.85 -13.64 -5.47
N LEU A 127 -8.41 -13.10 -6.61
CA LEU A 127 -6.98 -12.93 -6.92
C LEU A 127 -6.31 -12.00 -5.90
N GLY A 128 -7.01 -10.91 -5.53
CA GLY A 128 -6.55 -9.99 -4.50
C GLY A 128 -6.40 -10.66 -3.13
N GLY A 129 -7.39 -11.44 -2.72
CA GLY A 129 -7.39 -12.18 -1.45
C GLY A 129 -6.29 -13.23 -1.38
N ILE A 130 -6.03 -13.95 -2.48
CA ILE A 130 -4.91 -14.90 -2.57
C ILE A 130 -3.57 -14.14 -2.43
N GLY A 131 -3.40 -13.02 -3.15
CA GLY A 131 -2.21 -12.18 -3.03
C GLY A 131 -1.98 -11.66 -1.60
N LEU A 132 -3.03 -11.18 -0.94
CA LEU A 132 -3.02 -10.73 0.45
C LEU A 132 -2.92 -11.86 1.49
N THR A 133 -3.11 -13.11 1.09
CA THR A 133 -2.83 -14.25 1.96
C THR A 133 -1.35 -14.63 1.86
N ILE A 134 -0.84 -14.79 0.64
CA ILE A 134 0.54 -15.24 0.39
C ILE A 134 1.56 -14.16 0.76
N GLY A 135 1.34 -12.91 0.34
CA GLY A 135 2.28 -11.80 0.53
C GLY A 135 2.57 -11.53 2.01
N PRO A 136 1.58 -11.13 2.82
CA PRO A 136 1.75 -10.86 4.25
C PRO A 136 2.22 -12.08 5.06
N THR A 137 1.76 -13.30 4.74
CA THR A 137 2.28 -14.52 5.38
C THR A 137 3.77 -14.70 5.09
N GLY A 138 4.20 -14.50 3.85
CA GLY A 138 5.62 -14.54 3.48
C GLY A 138 6.44 -13.45 4.16
N LEU A 139 5.90 -12.23 4.28
CA LEU A 139 6.57 -11.14 5.02
C LEU A 139 6.68 -11.42 6.51
N LEU A 140 5.65 -12.00 7.13
CA LEU A 140 5.69 -12.41 8.53
C LEU A 140 6.72 -13.52 8.74
N TRP A 141 6.75 -14.51 7.85
CA TRP A 141 7.72 -15.59 7.88
C TRP A 141 9.17 -15.07 7.76
N LEU A 142 9.43 -14.14 6.84
CA LEU A 142 10.73 -13.46 6.73
C LEU A 142 11.05 -12.66 8.00
N ASN A 143 10.09 -11.91 8.54
CA ASN A 143 10.28 -11.13 9.78
C ASN A 143 10.64 -12.01 10.99
N LEU A 144 10.07 -13.20 11.09
CA LEU A 144 10.33 -14.15 12.18
C LEU A 144 11.69 -14.85 12.05
N ARG A 145 12.19 -15.03 10.84
CA ARG A 145 13.49 -15.69 10.57
C ARG A 145 14.68 -14.73 10.59
N ARG A 146 14.41 -13.44 10.49
CA ARG A 146 15.45 -12.42 10.44
C ARG A 146 16.14 -12.27 11.79
N ASP A 147 17.43 -11.97 11.76
CA ASP A 147 18.21 -11.66 12.97
C ASP A 147 17.50 -10.56 13.79
N PRO A 148 17.23 -10.77 15.09
CA PRO A 148 16.64 -9.78 15.97
C PRO A 148 17.37 -8.43 16.02
N ALA A 149 18.67 -8.40 15.73
CA ALA A 149 19.47 -7.17 15.62
C ALA A 149 19.14 -6.36 14.36
N GLN A 150 18.54 -6.98 13.34
CA GLN A 150 18.12 -6.33 12.10
C GLN A 150 16.66 -5.86 12.14
N GLY A 151 16.37 -4.93 13.05
CA GLY A 151 15.08 -4.25 13.13
C GLY A 151 14.87 -3.53 14.44
N ASP A 152 13.95 -2.58 14.43
CA ASP A 152 13.56 -1.84 15.62
C ASP A 152 12.55 -2.67 16.46
N PRO A 153 12.89 -3.07 17.70
CA PRO A 153 11.99 -3.82 18.58
C PRO A 153 10.65 -3.11 18.81
N ASP A 154 10.66 -1.78 18.88
CA ASP A 154 9.49 -0.97 19.22
C ASP A 154 8.46 -0.94 18.09
N GLN A 155 8.88 -1.21 16.85
CA GLN A 155 8.01 -1.28 15.67
C GLN A 155 7.32 -2.65 15.48
N ARG A 156 7.85 -3.71 16.11
CA ARG A 156 7.35 -5.09 15.96
C ARG A 156 5.85 -5.27 16.27
N PRO A 157 5.27 -4.72 17.34
CA PRO A 157 3.85 -4.95 17.65
C PRO A 157 2.93 -4.35 16.59
N MET A 158 3.21 -3.12 16.14
CA MET A 158 2.43 -2.46 15.10
C MET A 158 2.55 -3.19 13.75
N ASP A 159 3.74 -3.67 13.42
CA ASP A 159 3.98 -4.44 12.20
C ASP A 159 3.18 -5.74 12.15
N ARG A 160 3.24 -6.50 13.26
CA ARG A 160 2.55 -7.79 13.37
C ARG A 160 1.05 -7.61 13.43
N GLY A 161 0.57 -6.62 14.18
CA GLY A 161 -0.85 -6.29 14.24
C GLY A 161 -1.41 -5.91 12.87
N PHE A 162 -0.67 -5.08 12.12
CA PHE A 162 -1.06 -4.68 10.77
C PHE A 162 -1.08 -5.86 9.78
N VAL A 163 -0.05 -6.70 9.80
CA VAL A 163 0.01 -7.92 8.97
C VAL A 163 -1.11 -8.90 9.34
N ALA A 164 -1.38 -9.11 10.63
CA ALA A 164 -2.46 -9.96 11.10
C ALA A 164 -3.83 -9.44 10.63
N LEU A 165 -4.04 -8.12 10.64
CA LEU A 165 -5.26 -7.51 10.15
C LEU A 165 -5.45 -7.68 8.64
N LEU A 166 -4.37 -7.52 7.84
CA LEU A 166 -4.42 -7.82 6.40
C LEU A 166 -4.78 -9.28 6.13
N LEU A 167 -4.18 -10.22 6.87
CA LEU A 167 -4.50 -11.64 6.77
C LEU A 167 -5.94 -11.93 7.19
N ALA A 168 -6.41 -11.31 8.29
CA ALA A 168 -7.79 -11.47 8.74
C ALA A 168 -8.79 -11.00 7.67
N VAL A 169 -8.57 -9.84 7.06
CA VAL A 169 -9.41 -9.34 5.96
C VAL A 169 -9.40 -10.29 4.77
N ALA A 170 -8.23 -10.77 4.34
CA ALA A 170 -8.10 -11.67 3.20
C ALA A 170 -8.75 -13.03 3.44
N LEU A 171 -8.46 -13.67 4.57
CA LEU A 171 -8.98 -14.99 4.92
C LEU A 171 -10.49 -14.96 5.13
N THR A 172 -11.00 -13.96 5.86
CA THR A 172 -12.45 -13.81 6.07
C THR A 172 -13.18 -13.53 4.75
N GLY A 173 -12.57 -12.78 3.82
CA GLY A 173 -13.15 -12.51 2.51
C GLY A 173 -13.23 -13.74 1.61
N LEU A 174 -12.15 -14.53 1.54
CA LEU A 174 -12.12 -15.80 0.80
C LEU A 174 -13.08 -16.83 1.42
N LEU A 175 -13.13 -16.89 2.75
CA LEU A 175 -14.02 -17.79 3.47
C LEU A 175 -15.49 -17.40 3.26
N LEU A 176 -15.81 -16.11 3.30
CA LEU A 176 -17.13 -15.60 2.96
C LEU A 176 -17.54 -15.99 1.54
N LEU A 177 -16.63 -15.91 0.56
CA LEU A 177 -16.89 -16.33 -0.80
C LEU A 177 -17.21 -17.83 -0.88
N GLY A 178 -16.43 -18.68 -0.19
CA GLY A 178 -16.67 -20.13 -0.15
C GLY A 178 -17.97 -20.50 0.58
N LEU A 179 -18.38 -19.72 1.57
CA LEU A 179 -19.56 -19.97 2.40
C LEU A 179 -20.81 -19.19 1.95
N ARG A 180 -20.75 -18.51 0.79
CA ARG A 180 -21.76 -17.53 0.35
C ARG A 180 -23.19 -18.08 0.19
N GLU A 181 -23.34 -19.40 0.02
CA GLU A 181 -24.64 -20.09 -0.15
C GLU A 181 -25.05 -20.90 1.09
N THR A 182 -24.37 -20.66 2.22
CA THR A 182 -24.60 -21.39 3.48
C THR A 182 -25.30 -20.52 4.53
N ARG A 183 -25.86 -21.16 5.56
CA ARG A 183 -26.44 -20.47 6.73
C ARG A 183 -25.42 -19.65 7.52
N ALA A 184 -24.12 -19.92 7.35
CA ALA A 184 -23.04 -19.20 8.01
C ALA A 184 -22.67 -17.87 7.33
N MET A 185 -23.21 -17.59 6.13
CA MET A 185 -22.87 -16.40 5.34
C MET A 185 -23.05 -15.07 6.09
N PRO A 186 -24.18 -14.80 6.79
CA PRO A 186 -24.36 -13.51 7.47
C PRO A 186 -23.34 -13.28 8.60
N PHE A 187 -22.96 -14.36 9.30
CA PHE A 187 -21.95 -14.30 10.35
C PHE A 187 -20.57 -13.92 9.78
N TRP A 188 -20.12 -14.64 8.75
CA TRP A 188 -18.83 -14.34 8.12
C TRP A 188 -18.82 -13.00 7.40
N LEU A 189 -19.97 -12.56 6.87
CA LEU A 189 -20.12 -11.21 6.33
C LEU A 189 -19.88 -10.16 7.41
N ALA A 190 -20.50 -10.30 8.59
CA ALA A 190 -20.29 -9.38 9.70
C ALA A 190 -18.83 -9.37 10.16
N VAL A 191 -18.19 -10.54 10.28
CA VAL A 191 -16.77 -10.67 10.64
C VAL A 191 -15.88 -9.99 9.60
N HIS A 192 -16.10 -10.26 8.30
CA HIS A 192 -15.32 -9.65 7.23
C HIS A 192 -15.47 -8.13 7.22
N LEU A 193 -16.70 -7.62 7.29
CA LEU A 193 -16.99 -6.18 7.36
C LEU A 193 -16.34 -5.52 8.59
N GLY A 194 -16.36 -6.18 9.74
CA GLY A 194 -15.70 -5.71 10.96
C GLY A 194 -14.18 -5.58 10.78
N THR A 195 -13.54 -6.58 10.18
CA THR A 195 -12.09 -6.53 9.89
C THR A 195 -11.73 -5.44 8.88
N VAL A 196 -12.57 -5.22 7.86
CA VAL A 196 -12.36 -4.14 6.87
C VAL A 196 -12.48 -2.76 7.52
N ILE A 197 -13.46 -2.55 8.42
CA ILE A 197 -13.57 -1.27 9.16
C ILE A 197 -12.34 -1.06 10.05
N ALA A 198 -11.92 -2.09 10.78
CA ALA A 198 -10.71 -2.02 11.59
C ALA A 198 -9.49 -1.65 10.73
N LEU A 199 -9.38 -2.19 9.52
CA LEU A 199 -8.31 -1.85 8.57
C LEU A 199 -8.36 -0.36 8.19
N PHE A 200 -9.52 0.18 7.80
CA PHE A 200 -9.63 1.60 7.42
C PHE A 200 -9.38 2.56 8.58
N VAL A 201 -9.83 2.25 9.79
CA VAL A 201 -9.56 3.09 10.96
C VAL A 201 -8.08 3.09 11.33
N THR A 202 -7.40 1.95 11.20
CA THR A 202 -5.97 1.81 11.57
C THR A 202 -5.01 2.18 10.44
N LEU A 203 -5.47 2.28 9.19
CA LEU A 203 -4.69 2.59 8.00
C LEU A 203 -3.76 3.81 8.15
N PRO A 204 -4.21 4.97 8.70
CA PRO A 204 -3.37 6.16 8.87
C PRO A 204 -2.27 6.02 9.92
N TYR A 205 -2.41 5.05 10.83
CA TYR A 205 -1.49 4.86 11.95
C TYR A 205 -0.49 3.72 11.68
N GLY A 206 -0.79 2.83 10.73
CA GLY A 206 0.06 1.70 10.39
C GLY A 206 1.12 2.00 9.31
N LYS A 207 1.77 0.92 8.85
CA LYS A 207 2.80 0.96 7.78
C LYS A 207 2.30 1.46 6.43
N PHE A 208 0.99 1.53 6.20
CA PHE A 208 0.45 2.14 4.99
C PHE A 208 0.73 3.65 4.91
N ALA A 209 0.67 4.37 6.03
CA ALA A 209 1.06 5.78 6.05
C ALA A 209 2.52 5.96 5.65
N HIS A 210 3.40 5.06 6.12
CA HIS A 210 4.80 5.03 5.68
C HIS A 210 4.95 4.83 4.17
N ALA A 211 4.14 3.98 3.55
CA ALA A 211 4.15 3.82 2.08
C ALA A 211 3.79 5.12 1.36
N ALA A 212 2.81 5.89 1.87
CA ALA A 212 2.44 7.19 1.32
C ALA A 212 3.58 8.23 1.47
N TYR A 213 4.23 8.28 2.64
CA TYR A 213 5.41 9.14 2.84
C TYR A 213 6.58 8.75 1.95
N ARG A 214 6.81 7.45 1.76
CA ARG A 214 7.86 6.94 0.86
C ARG A 214 7.59 7.33 -0.59
N ALA A 215 6.35 7.25 -1.05
CA ALA A 215 5.98 7.72 -2.40
C ALA A 215 6.26 9.23 -2.57
N ALA A 216 5.92 10.03 -1.56
CA ALA A 216 6.22 11.47 -1.56
C ALA A 216 7.74 11.75 -1.55
N ALA A 217 8.52 10.98 -0.81
CA ALA A 217 9.98 11.09 -0.80
C ALA A 217 10.61 10.71 -2.15
N LEU A 218 10.10 9.67 -2.83
CA LEU A 218 10.55 9.29 -4.17
C LEU A 218 10.22 10.36 -5.20
N LEU A 219 9.03 10.98 -5.11
CA LEU A 219 8.67 12.12 -5.94
C LEU A 219 9.63 13.29 -5.73
N LYS A 220 9.96 13.61 -4.47
CA LYS A 220 10.96 14.64 -4.15
C LYS A 220 12.31 14.31 -4.78
N HIS A 221 12.80 13.09 -4.59
CA HIS A 221 14.08 12.65 -5.16
C HIS A 221 14.11 12.77 -6.68
N ALA A 222 13.04 12.37 -7.36
CA ALA A 222 12.91 12.50 -8.81
C ALA A 222 12.88 13.96 -9.28
N VAL A 223 12.28 14.88 -8.52
CA VAL A 223 12.35 16.33 -8.79
C VAL A 223 13.78 16.84 -8.60
N GLU A 224 14.43 16.53 -7.49
CA GLU A 224 15.79 17.01 -7.17
C GLU A 224 16.84 16.55 -8.18
N LYS A 225 16.74 15.30 -8.64
CA LYS A 225 17.60 14.73 -9.70
C LYS A 225 17.56 15.52 -11.01
N ARG A 226 16.46 16.25 -11.27
CA ARG A 226 16.25 17.05 -12.49
C ARG A 226 16.56 18.52 -12.31
N LEU A 227 16.87 18.96 -11.09
CA LEU A 227 17.31 20.32 -10.83
C LEU A 227 18.82 20.43 -11.06
N PRO A 228 19.32 21.59 -11.54
CA PRO A 228 20.75 21.83 -11.59
C PRO A 228 21.35 21.65 -10.19
N ARG A 229 22.46 20.92 -10.08
CA ARG A 229 23.16 20.71 -8.80
C ARG A 229 23.56 22.08 -8.24
N ARG A 230 23.08 22.41 -7.03
CA ARG A 230 23.49 23.64 -6.30
C ARG A 230 24.91 23.58 -5.75
N PHE A 231 25.54 22.40 -5.76
CA PHE A 231 26.92 22.21 -5.36
C PHE A 231 27.66 21.51 -6.49
N ASP A 232 28.55 22.27 -7.12
CA ASP A 232 29.69 21.73 -7.82
C ASP A 232 30.62 21.19 -6.73
N LEU A 233 30.48 19.91 -6.37
CA LEU A 233 31.55 19.24 -5.65
C LEU A 233 32.65 19.09 -6.71
N GLY A 234 33.57 20.05 -6.71
CA GLY A 234 34.74 20.08 -7.56
C GLY A 234 35.35 18.68 -7.61
N SER A 235 35.39 18.13 -8.81
CA SER A 235 36.25 17.00 -9.12
C SER A 235 37.67 17.55 -9.16
N ASP A 236 38.33 17.57 -8.00
CA ASP A 236 39.78 17.49 -7.90
C ASP A 236 40.18 16.01 -7.80
#